data_AF-A0A7C3YIU7-F1
#
_entry.id   AF-A0A7C3YIU7-F1
#
_cell.length_a   1.000
_cell.length_b   1.000
_cell.length_c   1.000
_cell.angle_alpha   90.00
_cell.angle_beta   90.00
_cell.angle_gamma   90.00
#
_symmetry.space_group_name_H-M   'P 1'
#
loop_
_entity.id
_entity.type
_entity.pdbx_description
1 polymer ?
#
loop_
_entity_poly.entity_id
_entity_poly.type
_entity_poly.pdbx_seq_one_letter_code
_entity_poly.pdbx_strand_id
1 'polypeptide(L)' 'YVGDVVHVELHIEVDENLSVKDAHDIGIAVRDKIETLPMIQKDFIHIDPISHIV' A
#
# COMPACT_ATOMS: atom_id res chain seq x y z
N TYR A 1 0.96 -8.43 -19.62
CA TYR A 1 -0.40 -8.91 -19.30
C TYR A 1 -0.56 -10.31 -19.87
N VAL A 2 -0.64 -11.33 -19.01
CA VAL A 2 -0.93 -12.72 -19.39
C VAL A 2 -1.83 -13.28 -18.30
N GLY A 3 -3.16 -13.30 -18.53
CA GLY A 3 -4.18 -13.78 -17.58
C GLY A 3 -5.27 -12.76 -17.23
N ASP A 4 -6.34 -13.21 -16.57
CA ASP A 4 -7.51 -12.41 -16.16
C ASP A 4 -7.26 -11.53 -14.90
N VAL A 5 -6.00 -11.50 -14.42
CA VAL A 5 -5.60 -10.85 -13.18
C VAL A 5 -4.41 -9.90 -13.39
N VAL A 6 -4.42 -8.78 -12.68
CA VAL A 6 -3.40 -7.72 -12.72
C VAL A 6 -2.42 -7.83 -11.55
N HIS A 7 -1.20 -7.32 -11.77
CA HIS A 7 -0.32 -6.86 -10.69
C HIS A 7 -0.44 -5.35 -10.60
N VAL A 8 -0.57 -4.83 -9.38
CA VAL A 8 -0.74 -3.39 -9.15
C VAL A 8 0.36 -2.86 -8.24
N GLU A 9 0.70 -1.61 -8.44
CA GLU A 9 1.63 -0.87 -7.59
C GLU A 9 0.87 0.31 -6.98
N LEU A 10 1.00 0.50 -5.67
CA LEU A 10 0.33 1.55 -4.92
C LEU A 10 1.36 2.37 -4.17
N HIS A 11 1.12 3.67 -4.08
CA HIS A 11 1.79 4.57 -3.16
C HIS A 11 0.78 5.02 -2.12
N ILE A 12 1.16 4.94 -0.85
CA ILE A 12 0.40 5.49 0.26
C ILE A 12 1.24 6.53 0.98
N GLU A 13 0.62 7.66 1.29
CA GLU A 13 1.23 8.71 2.09
C GLU A 13 0.79 8.55 3.55
N VAL A 14 1.75 8.60 4.48
CA VAL A 14 1.49 8.49 5.92
C VAL A 14 2.16 9.63 6.67
N ASP A 15 1.69 9.95 7.88
CA ASP A 15 2.30 10.98 8.72
C ASP A 15 3.77 10.64 8.99
N GLU A 16 4.66 11.62 8.76
CA GLU A 16 6.11 11.46 8.93
C GLU A 16 6.55 11.09 10.36
N ASN A 17 5.70 11.34 11.35
CA ASN A 17 5.98 11.07 12.77
C ASN A 17 5.55 9.67 13.20
N LEU A 18 4.94 8.87 12.31
CA LEU A 18 4.64 7.47 12.62
C LEU A 18 5.92 6.67 12.83
N SER A 19 5.84 5.70 13.73
CA SER A 19 6.92 4.72 13.83
C SER A 19 6.99 3.89 12.55
N VAL A 20 8.19 3.44 12.17
CA VAL A 20 8.39 2.53 11.03
C VAL A 20 7.50 1.29 11.13
N LYS A 21 7.28 0.79 12.36
CA LYS A 21 6.40 -0.35 12.60
C LYS A 21 4.95 -0.02 12.28
N ASP A 22 4.43 1.12 12.74
CA ASP A 22 3.04 1.48 12.51
C ASP A 22 2.79 1.80 11.04
N ALA A 23 3.74 2.46 10.37
CA ALA A 23 3.72 2.65 8.92
C ALA A 23 3.69 1.30 8.19
N HIS A 24 4.53 0.34 8.60
CA HIS A 24 4.54 -1.01 8.02
C HIS A 24 3.21 -1.77 8.23
N ASP A 25 2.64 -1.68 9.43
CA ASP A 25 1.36 -2.31 9.76
C ASP A 25 0.21 -1.74 8.91
N ILE A 26 0.23 -0.42 8.64
CA ILE A 26 -0.70 0.22 7.69
C ILE A 26 -0.52 -0.37 6.29
N GLY A 27 0.73 -0.50 5.83
CA GLY A 27 1.04 -1.12 4.53
C GLY A 27 0.48 -2.55 4.41
N ILE A 28 0.65 -3.37 5.46
CA ILE A 28 0.07 -4.72 5.52
C ILE A 28 -1.46 -4.66 5.43
N ALA A 29 -2.10 -3.78 6.19
CA ALA A 29 -3.55 -3.68 6.20
C ALA A 29 -4.12 -3.24 4.84
N VAL A 30 -3.45 -2.33 4.14
CA VAL A 30 -3.81 -1.92 2.77
C VAL A 30 -3.66 -3.10 1.82
N ARG A 31 -2.52 -3.81 1.87
CA ARG A 31 -2.26 -4.99 1.04
C ARG A 31 -3.35 -6.04 1.18
N ASP A 32 -3.62 -6.44 2.42
CA ASP A 32 -4.60 -7.48 2.74
C ASP A 32 -6.00 -7.07 2.25
N LYS A 33 -6.31 -5.78 2.20
CA LYS A 33 -7.57 -5.28 1.66
C LYS A 33 -7.59 -5.30 0.14
N ILE A 34 -6.52 -4.87 -0.52
CA ILE A 34 -6.42 -4.79 -1.98
C ILE A 34 -6.39 -6.19 -2.61
N GLU A 35 -5.64 -7.14 -2.03
CA GLU A 35 -5.58 -8.52 -2.53
C GLU A 35 -6.90 -9.29 -2.36
N THR A 36 -7.91 -8.73 -1.66
CA THR A 36 -9.27 -9.32 -1.66
C THR A 36 -10.05 -9.05 -2.96
N LEU A 37 -9.57 -8.15 -3.81
CA LEU A 37 -10.22 -7.84 -5.08
C LEU A 37 -9.94 -8.95 -6.10
N PRO A 38 -10.97 -9.53 -6.74
CA PRO A 38 -10.83 -10.74 -7.56
C PRO A 38 -9.94 -10.57 -8.79
N MET A 39 -9.72 -9.34 -9.24
CA MET A 39 -8.86 -9.01 -10.38
C MET A 39 -7.39 -8.82 -10.00
N ILE A 40 -7.04 -8.78 -8.71
CA ILE A 40 -5.69 -8.48 -8.25
C ILE A 40 -5.02 -9.78 -7.81
N GLN A 41 -3.97 -10.16 -8.52
CA GLN A 41 -3.15 -11.32 -8.13
C GLN A 41 -2.07 -10.93 -7.11
N LYS A 42 -1.52 -9.72 -7.24
CA LYS A 42 -0.45 -9.23 -6.38
C LYS A 42 -0.44 -7.72 -6.37
N ASP A 43 -0.14 -7.15 -5.22
CA ASP A 43 0.16 -5.74 -5.08
C ASP A 43 1.56 -5.50 -4.49
N PHE A 44 2.08 -4.30 -4.77
CA PHE A 44 3.31 -3.77 -4.18
C PHE A 44 3.03 -2.36 -3.67
N ILE A 45 3.38 -2.09 -2.41
CA ILE A 45 3.05 -0.83 -1.74
C ILE A 45 4.33 -0.10 -1.37
N HIS A 46 4.47 1.12 -1.88
CA HIS A 46 5.41 2.12 -1.40
C HIS A 46 4.75 2.98 -0.32
N ILE A 47 5.46 3.22 0.78
CA ILE A 47 4.98 4.02 1.91
C ILE A 47 5.85 5.27 1.98
N ASP A 48 5.24 6.40 1.68
CA ASP A 48 5.91 7.69 1.59
C ASP A 48 5.51 8.55 2.81
N PRO A 49 6.46 9.04 3.62
CA PRO A 49 6.15 9.97 4.69
C PRO A 49 5.82 11.35 4.11
N ILE A 50 4.74 11.97 4.56
CA ILE A 50 4.39 13.35 4.22
C ILE A 50 4.45 14.24 5.46
N SER A 51 5.13 15.37 5.34
CA SER A 51 5.06 16.45 6.32
C SER A 51 3.87 17.35 5.96
N HIS A 52 3.01 17.64 6.92
CA HIS A 52 1.97 18.65 6.70
C HIS A 52 2.67 20.00 6.51
N ILE A 53 2.62 20.54 5.29
CA ILE A 53 2.96 21.94 5.06
C ILE A 53 1.84 22.77 5.71
N VAL A 54 2.14 23.32 6.88
CA VAL A 54 1.31 24.33 7.55
C VAL A 54 1.43 25.66 6.82
#